data_AF-A0A2S0I9S6-F1
#
_entry.id   AF-A0A2S0I9S6-F1
#
_cell.length_a   1.000
_cell.length_b   1.000
_cell.length_c   1.000
_cell.angle_alpha   90.00
_cell.angle_beta   90.00
_cell.angle_gamma   90.00
#
_symmetry.space_group_name_H-M   'P 1'
#
loop_
_entity.id
_entity.type
_entity.pdbx_description
1 polymer ?
#
loop_
_entity_poly.entity_id
_entity_poly.type
_entity_poly.pdbx_seq_one_letter_code
_entity_poly.pdbx_strand_id
1 'polypeptide(L)'
;MPPTAIKWLVSIVFGLLIGSASFGITNPLLLAVFGLFPDGGAASEPLDPGSLDRVTLISVILYGVVAVIAAVALARIANLRRLFGWGCATLGVMLLLTAAIAMLQIDPAMHTGGGAGARDANTALFFTLLIFGLPYIGGGLVLTIGGAVLIRKNRDKPAA
;
A
#
# COMPACT_ATOMS: atom_id res chain seq x y z
N MET A 1 3.26 -30.79 -10.69
CA MET A 1 2.19 -29.92 -10.16
C MET A 1 2.48 -29.59 -8.71
N PRO A 2 2.65 -28.31 -8.34
CA PRO A 2 2.69 -27.91 -6.94
C PRO A 2 1.36 -28.30 -6.29
N PRO A 3 1.37 -28.77 -5.02
CA PRO A 3 0.15 -29.12 -4.31
C PRO A 3 -0.84 -27.95 -4.35
N THR A 4 -2.11 -28.24 -4.62
CA THR A 4 -3.20 -27.25 -4.61
C THR A 4 -3.22 -26.44 -3.31
N ALA A 5 -2.89 -27.09 -2.18
CA ALA A 5 -2.72 -26.45 -0.88
C ALA A 5 -1.65 -25.35 -0.87
N ILE A 6 -0.47 -25.57 -1.47
CA ILE A 6 0.60 -24.56 -1.52
C ILE A 6 0.16 -23.36 -2.35
N LYS A 7 -0.51 -23.59 -3.48
CA LYS A 7 -1.02 -22.51 -4.33
C LYS A 7 -2.00 -21.62 -3.57
N TRP A 8 -2.93 -22.23 -2.83
CA TRP A 8 -3.90 -21.50 -2.01
C TRP A 8 -3.22 -20.75 -0.87
N LEU A 9 -2.28 -21.38 -0.16
CA LEU A 9 -1.53 -20.74 0.91
C LEU A 9 -0.80 -19.48 0.40
N VAL A 10 -0.06 -19.61 -0.70
CA VAL A 10 0.67 -18.47 -1.29
C VAL A 10 -0.30 -17.37 -1.75
N SER A 11 -1.44 -17.72 -2.33
CA SER A 11 -2.46 -16.75 -2.75
C SER A 11 -3.06 -16.00 -1.57
N ILE A 12 -3.34 -16.70 -0.47
CA ILE A 12 -3.88 -16.11 0.76
C ILE A 12 -2.85 -15.16 1.37
N VAL A 13 -1.58 -15.57 1.47
CA VAL A 13 -0.50 -14.73 1.99
C VAL A 13 -0.36 -13.46 1.17
N PHE A 14 -0.28 -13.55 -0.17
CA PHE A 14 -0.24 -12.36 -1.01
C PHE A 14 -1.51 -11.52 -0.91
N GLY A 15 -2.68 -12.15 -0.84
CA GLY A 15 -3.95 -11.44 -0.65
C GLY A 15 -3.94 -10.60 0.62
N LEU A 16 -3.54 -11.18 1.75
CA LEU A 16 -3.43 -10.47 3.03
C LEU A 16 -2.40 -9.33 2.98
N LEU A 17 -1.25 -9.55 2.32
CA LEU A 17 -0.22 -8.53 2.17
C LEU A 17 -0.68 -7.37 1.25
N ILE A 18 -1.36 -7.67 0.14
CA ILE A 18 -1.91 -6.67 -0.78
C ILE A 18 -3.04 -5.89 -0.10
N GLY A 19 -3.93 -6.59 0.62
CA GLY A 19 -4.95 -5.96 1.45
C GLY A 19 -4.32 -5.02 2.48
N SER A 20 -3.25 -5.46 3.15
CA SER A 20 -2.55 -4.64 4.15
C SER A 20 -1.92 -3.41 3.51
N ALA A 21 -1.20 -3.59 2.39
CA ALA A 21 -0.61 -2.49 1.64
C ALA A 21 -1.65 -1.49 1.11
N SER A 22 -2.88 -1.94 0.82
CA SER A 22 -3.96 -1.08 0.35
C SER A 22 -4.40 -0.03 1.38
N PHE A 23 -4.19 -0.28 2.68
CA PHE A 23 -4.47 0.71 3.73
C PHE A 23 -3.70 2.02 3.54
N GLY A 24 -2.48 1.96 3.01
CA GLY A 24 -1.69 3.16 2.73
C GLY A 24 -2.34 4.10 1.71
N ILE A 25 -3.27 3.57 0.90
CA ILE A 25 -4.04 4.30 -0.11
C ILE A 25 -5.43 4.63 0.42
N THR A 26 -6.10 3.65 1.03
CA THR A 26 -7.53 3.75 1.34
C THR A 26 -7.78 4.54 2.62
N ASN A 27 -6.92 4.42 3.63
CA ASN A 27 -7.05 5.15 4.89
C ASN A 27 -7.03 6.68 4.69
N PRO A 28 -6.04 7.29 4.00
CA PRO A 28 -6.08 8.73 3.77
C PRO A 28 -7.29 9.15 2.95
N LEU A 29 -7.74 8.36 1.96
CA LEU A 29 -8.96 8.68 1.23
C LEU A 29 -10.21 8.66 2.12
N LEU A 30 -10.31 7.69 3.04
CA LEU A 30 -11.41 7.62 3.99
C LEU A 30 -11.39 8.80 4.96
N LEU A 31 -10.21 9.18 5.47
CA LEU A 31 -10.07 10.37 6.29
C LEU A 31 -10.52 11.64 5.54
N ALA A 32 -10.25 11.75 4.24
CA ALA A 32 -10.72 12.86 3.40
C ALA A 32 -12.24 12.86 3.26
N VAL A 33 -12.81 11.70 2.91
CA VAL A 33 -14.25 11.56 2.69
C VAL A 33 -15.05 11.84 3.97
N PHE A 34 -14.54 11.45 5.13
CA PHE A 34 -15.20 11.66 6.42
C PHE A 34 -14.83 12.98 7.10
N GLY A 35 -14.07 13.87 6.44
CA GLY A 35 -13.71 15.19 6.98
C GLY A 35 -12.80 15.14 8.20
N LEU A 36 -11.99 14.08 8.32
CA LEU A 36 -11.03 13.86 9.42
C LEU A 36 -9.61 14.33 9.07
N PHE A 37 -9.43 15.09 7.98
CA PHE A 37 -8.15 15.74 7.73
C PHE A 37 -7.95 16.88 8.73
N PRO A 38 -6.84 16.88 9.49
CA PRO A 38 -6.47 18.03 10.28
C PRO A 38 -5.98 19.11 9.32
N ASP A 39 -6.83 20.11 9.05
CA ASP A 39 -6.41 21.34 8.41
C ASP A 39 -5.35 22.01 9.31
N GLY A 40 -4.07 21.87 8.95
CA GLY A 40 -2.98 22.66 9.54
C GLY A 40 -2.74 22.48 11.05
N GLY A 41 -3.00 21.31 11.63
CA GLY A 41 -2.64 21.02 13.02
C GLY A 41 -3.56 21.61 14.09
N ALA A 42 -4.68 22.22 13.71
CA ALA A 42 -5.79 22.36 14.63
C ALA A 42 -6.52 21.02 14.70
N ALA A 43 -6.75 20.51 15.90
CA ALA A 43 -7.62 19.37 16.13
C ALA A 43 -9.05 19.78 15.71
N SER A 44 -9.37 19.59 14.42
CA SER A 44 -10.74 19.69 13.93
C SER A 44 -11.54 18.65 14.72
N GLU A 45 -12.50 19.10 15.53
CA GLU A 45 -13.45 18.19 16.14
C GLU A 45 -14.06 17.32 15.03
N PRO A 46 -14.09 15.98 15.18
CA PRO A 46 -14.80 15.14 14.22
C PRO A 46 -16.23 15.66 14.08
N LEU A 47 -16.66 16.00 12.86
CA LEU A 47 -18.01 16.54 12.60
C LEU A 47 -19.15 15.63 13.11
N ASP A 48 -18.84 14.36 13.36
CA ASP A 48 -19.74 13.36 13.95
C ASP A 48 -18.94 12.48 14.92
N PRO A 49 -19.36 12.32 16.20
CA PRO A 49 -18.70 11.44 17.18
C PRO A 49 -18.61 9.97 16.75
N GLY A 50 -19.38 9.53 15.74
CA GLY A 50 -19.28 8.19 15.16
C GLY A 50 -18.38 8.08 13.92
N SER A 51 -17.75 9.16 13.46
CA SER A 51 -16.95 9.18 12.21
C SER A 51 -15.72 8.27 12.27
N LEU A 52 -14.99 8.26 13.39
CA LEU A 52 -13.82 7.42 13.58
C LEU A 52 -14.20 5.92 13.52
N ASP A 53 -15.25 5.53 14.23
CA ASP A 53 -15.75 4.14 14.23
C ASP A 53 -16.18 3.69 12.84
N ARG A 54 -16.84 4.57 12.08
CA ARG A 54 -17.22 4.30 10.69
C ARG A 54 -16.00 4.13 9.79
N VAL A 55 -14.99 4.99 9.92
CA VAL A 55 -13.74 4.87 9.16
C VAL A 55 -13.04 3.56 9.48
N THR A 56 -12.91 3.20 10.76
CA THR A 56 -12.31 1.93 11.17
C THR A 56 -13.09 0.75 10.61
N LEU A 57 -14.42 0.74 10.75
CA LEU A 57 -15.27 -0.34 10.23
C LEU A 57 -15.15 -0.49 8.71
N ILE A 58 -15.26 0.62 7.97
CA ILE A 58 -15.15 0.62 6.51
C ILE A 58 -13.75 0.15 6.09
N SER A 59 -12.70 0.58 6.78
CA SER A 59 -11.34 0.19 6.46
C SER A 59 -11.11 -1.32 6.66
N VAL A 60 -11.66 -1.91 7.73
CA VAL A 60 -11.60 -3.36 7.98
C VAL A 60 -12.36 -4.14 6.90
N ILE A 61 -13.56 -3.68 6.53
CA ILE A 61 -14.34 -4.29 5.44
C ILE A 61 -13.55 -4.22 4.13
N LEU A 62 -13.01 -3.05 3.80
CA LEU A 62 -12.27 -2.83 2.57
C LEU A 62 -11.01 -3.71 2.50
N TYR A 63 -10.28 -3.82 3.61
CA TYR A 63 -9.15 -4.73 3.75
C TYR A 63 -9.55 -6.18 3.44
N GLY A 64 -10.61 -6.67 4.09
CA GLY A 64 -11.09 -8.03 3.89
C GLY A 64 -11.49 -8.29 2.44
N VAL A 65 -12.22 -7.34 1.83
CA VAL A 65 -12.66 -7.43 0.43
C VAL A 65 -11.45 -7.46 -0.51
N VAL A 66 -10.50 -6.53 -0.37
CA VAL A 66 -9.30 -6.48 -1.22
C VAL A 66 -8.47 -7.75 -1.05
N ALA A 67 -8.28 -8.23 0.18
CA ALA A 67 -7.52 -9.44 0.46
C ALA A 67 -8.14 -10.69 -0.19
N VAL A 68 -9.46 -10.85 -0.07
CA VAL A 68 -10.20 -11.96 -0.68
C VAL A 68 -10.14 -11.88 -2.21
N ILE A 69 -10.40 -10.72 -2.79
CA ILE A 69 -10.35 -10.52 -4.25
C ILE A 69 -8.96 -10.85 -4.79
N ALA A 70 -7.90 -10.31 -4.16
CA ALA A 70 -6.52 -10.56 -4.56
C ALA A 70 -6.15 -12.04 -4.43
N ALA A 71 -6.51 -12.69 -3.32
CA ALA A 71 -6.24 -14.12 -3.12
C ALA A 71 -6.96 -14.98 -4.16
N VAL A 72 -8.23 -14.71 -4.44
CA VAL A 72 -9.01 -15.45 -5.46
C VAL A 72 -8.44 -15.21 -6.85
N ALA A 73 -8.09 -13.97 -7.20
CA ALA A 73 -7.49 -13.64 -8.48
C ALA A 73 -6.14 -14.36 -8.69
N LEU A 74 -5.28 -14.38 -7.66
CA LEU A 74 -3.99 -15.07 -7.70
C LEU A 74 -4.15 -16.60 -7.76
N ALA A 75 -5.13 -17.17 -7.04
CA ALA A 75 -5.38 -18.61 -7.04
C ALA A 75 -5.82 -19.16 -8.41
N ARG A 76 -6.38 -18.31 -9.28
CA ARG A 76 -6.73 -18.66 -10.67
C ARG A 76 -5.50 -18.84 -11.58
N ILE A 77 -4.32 -18.40 -11.15
CA ILE A 77 -3.08 -18.56 -11.93
C ILE A 77 -2.55 -19.99 -11.77
N ALA A 78 -2.53 -20.74 -12.87
CA ALA A 78 -2.13 -22.15 -12.86
C ALA A 78 -0.63 -22.36 -12.56
N ASN A 79 0.24 -21.47 -13.03
CA ASN A 79 1.68 -21.56 -12.84
C ASN A 79 2.13 -20.82 -11.57
N LEU A 80 2.68 -21.54 -10.60
CA LEU A 80 3.10 -20.98 -9.30
C LEU A 80 4.13 -19.85 -9.43
N ARG A 81 5.10 -19.94 -10.36
CA ARG A 81 6.09 -18.87 -10.58
C ARG A 81 5.45 -17.59 -11.10
N ARG A 82 4.40 -17.74 -11.89
CA ARG A 82 3.64 -16.62 -12.45
C ARG A 82 2.71 -16.03 -11.39
N LEU A 83 2.21 -16.85 -10.47
CA LEU A 83 1.49 -16.41 -9.27
C LEU A 83 2.39 -15.53 -8.38
N PHE A 84 3.59 -16.01 -8.03
CA PHE A 84 4.58 -15.20 -7.32
C PHE A 84 4.91 -13.91 -8.08
N GLY A 85 5.05 -13.98 -9.40
CA GLY A 85 5.28 -12.81 -10.25
C GLY A 85 4.18 -11.75 -10.13
N TRP A 86 2.92 -12.15 -10.24
CA TRP A 86 1.78 -11.24 -10.09
C TRP A 86 1.59 -10.75 -8.65
N GLY A 87 1.80 -11.61 -7.65
CA GLY A 87 1.75 -11.24 -6.24
C GLY A 87 2.80 -10.18 -5.90
N CYS A 88 4.06 -10.39 -6.29
CA CYS A 88 5.13 -9.40 -6.09
C CYS A 88 4.89 -8.12 -6.90
N ALA A 89 4.45 -8.23 -8.16
CA ALA A 89 4.23 -7.05 -8.99
C ALA A 89 3.12 -6.15 -8.43
N THR A 90 1.98 -6.74 -8.06
CA THR A 90 0.84 -6.00 -7.50
C THR A 90 1.16 -5.39 -6.14
N LEU A 91 1.81 -6.15 -5.25
CA LEU A 91 2.26 -5.65 -3.96
C LEU A 91 3.29 -4.52 -4.13
N GLY A 92 4.24 -4.67 -5.05
CA GLY A 92 5.23 -3.65 -5.34
C GLY A 92 4.58 -2.34 -5.81
N VAL A 93 3.61 -2.41 -6.72
CA VAL A 93 2.84 -1.25 -7.17
C VAL A 93 2.08 -0.58 -6.02
N MET A 94 1.47 -1.37 -5.13
CA MET A 94 0.78 -0.83 -3.95
C MET A 94 1.73 -0.05 -3.03
N LEU A 95 2.94 -0.57 -2.78
CA LEU A 95 3.94 0.14 -1.97
C LEU A 95 4.37 1.47 -2.62
N LEU A 96 4.55 1.48 -3.95
CA LEU A 96 4.90 2.70 -4.70
C LEU A 96 3.78 3.74 -4.67
N LEU A 97 2.52 3.30 -4.81
CA LEU A 97 1.36 4.18 -4.70
C LEU A 97 1.21 4.75 -3.29
N THR A 98 1.41 3.94 -2.26
CA THR A 98 1.42 4.40 -0.87
C THR A 98 2.48 5.48 -0.65
N ALA A 99 3.70 5.29 -1.17
CA ALA A 99 4.74 6.31 -1.09
C ALA A 99 4.33 7.61 -1.82
N ALA A 100 3.74 7.50 -3.02
CA ALA A 100 3.27 8.67 -3.77
C ALA A 100 2.15 9.43 -3.05
N ILE A 101 1.20 8.73 -2.45
CA ILE A 101 0.10 9.33 -1.67
C ILE A 101 0.61 9.99 -0.39
N ALA A 102 1.58 9.38 0.28
CA ALA A 102 2.21 10.00 1.45
C ALA A 102 2.89 11.33 1.07
N MET A 103 3.51 11.42 -0.11
CA MET A 103 4.10 12.68 -0.59
C MET A 103 3.06 13.77 -0.86
N LEU A 104 1.85 13.40 -1.29
CA LEU A 104 0.75 14.35 -1.52
C LEU A 104 0.21 14.98 -0.22
N GLN A 105 0.50 14.40 0.94
CA GLN A 105 0.05 14.89 2.25
C GLN A 105 1.05 15.84 2.93
N ILE A 106 2.21 16.07 2.31
CA ILE A 106 3.23 16.98 2.85
C ILE A 106 2.77 18.41 2.61
N ASP A 107 2.61 19.20 3.68
CA ASP A 107 2.30 20.61 3.59
C ASP A 107 3.54 21.41 3.09
N PRO A 108 3.52 21.98 1.88
CA PRO A 108 4.65 22.75 1.36
C PRO A 108 4.93 24.03 2.17
N ALA A 109 3.93 24.62 2.84
CA ALA A 109 4.09 25.86 3.59
C ALA A 109 5.05 25.70 4.78
N MET A 110 5.11 24.51 5.37
CA MET A 110 6.02 24.16 6.47
C MET A 110 7.51 24.13 6.06
N HIS A 111 7.82 24.13 4.76
CA HIS A 111 9.16 23.87 4.23
C HIS A 111 9.77 25.04 3.46
N THR A 112 9.01 26.12 3.20
CA THR A 112 9.44 27.26 2.36
C THR A 112 10.03 28.44 3.12
N GLY A 113 10.08 28.42 4.46
CA GLY A 113 10.59 29.51 5.30
C GLY A 113 12.11 29.49 5.53
N GLY A 114 12.71 30.63 5.87
CA GLY A 114 14.15 30.77 6.18
C GLY A 114 14.54 30.60 7.66
N GLY A 115 13.63 30.14 8.52
CA GLY A 115 13.80 30.11 9.98
C GLY A 115 14.20 28.73 10.56
N ALA A 116 14.40 28.68 11.89
CA ALA A 116 14.67 27.42 12.61
C ALA A 116 13.58 26.36 12.38
N GLY A 117 12.30 26.75 12.43
CA GLY A 117 11.18 25.83 12.21
C GLY A 117 11.17 25.15 10.83
N ALA A 118 11.57 25.85 9.77
CA ALA A 118 11.65 25.26 8.43
C ALA A 118 12.84 24.28 8.31
N ARG A 119 13.96 24.55 8.99
CA ARG A 119 15.10 23.62 9.05
C ARG A 119 14.77 22.35 9.82
N ASP A 120 14.03 22.47 10.91
CA ASP A 120 13.56 21.34 11.71
C ASP A 120 12.55 20.49 10.92
N ALA A 121 11.59 21.13 10.24
CA ALA A 121 10.64 20.46 9.35
C ALA A 121 11.33 19.72 8.20
N ASN A 122 12.29 20.36 7.52
CA ASN A 122 13.08 19.74 6.44
C ASN A 122 13.87 18.52 6.94
N THR A 123 14.42 18.60 8.16
CA THR A 123 15.18 17.50 8.78
C THR A 123 14.25 16.33 9.13
N ALA A 124 13.08 16.62 9.71
CA ALA A 124 12.06 15.62 10.02
C ALA A 124 11.55 14.92 8.75
N LEU A 125 11.29 15.69 7.68
CA LEU A 125 10.90 15.16 6.37
C LEU A 125 11.99 14.25 5.79
N PHE A 126 13.25 14.67 5.87
CA PHE A 126 14.38 13.85 5.40
C PHE A 126 14.44 12.49 6.13
N PHE A 127 14.35 12.47 7.46
CA PHE A 127 14.36 11.22 8.21
C PHE A 127 13.10 10.38 7.96
N THR A 128 11.94 11.01 7.78
CA THR A 128 10.69 10.31 7.43
C THR A 128 10.83 9.63 6.07
N LEU A 129 11.40 10.32 5.07
CA LEU A 129 11.70 9.75 3.77
C LEU A 129 12.73 8.64 3.84
N LEU A 130 13.77 8.78 4.67
CA LEU A 130 14.81 7.77 4.82
C LEU A 130 14.27 6.49 5.47
N ILE A 131 13.52 6.64 6.57
CA ILE A 131 13.08 5.52 7.42
C ILE A 131 11.86 4.83 6.80
N PHE A 132 10.90 5.60 6.30
CA PHE A 132 9.66 5.05 5.76
C PHE A 132 9.64 5.09 4.24
N GLY A 133 9.96 6.24 3.63
CA GLY A 133 9.90 6.40 2.17
C GLY A 133 10.80 5.44 1.40
N LEU A 134 12.06 5.31 1.80
CA LEU A 134 13.06 4.52 1.07
C LEU A 134 12.74 3.02 1.06
N PRO A 135 12.28 2.38 2.15
CA PRO A 135 11.77 1.02 2.09
C PRO A 135 10.57 0.84 1.16
N TYR A 136 9.61 1.78 1.16
CA TYR A 136 8.45 1.69 0.24
C TYR A 136 8.87 1.84 -1.23
N ILE A 137 9.75 2.79 -1.53
CA ILE A 137 10.25 3.02 -2.90
C ILE A 137 11.15 1.86 -3.35
N GLY A 138 12.18 1.55 -2.56
CA GLY A 138 13.16 0.50 -2.87
C GLY A 138 12.51 -0.88 -2.91
N GLY A 139 11.76 -1.24 -1.87
CA GLY A 139 11.03 -2.50 -1.80
C GLY A 139 9.96 -2.60 -2.88
N GLY A 140 9.20 -1.52 -3.10
CA GLY A 140 8.21 -1.42 -4.17
C GLY A 140 8.79 -1.63 -5.56
N LEU A 141 9.92 -0.98 -5.87
CA LEU A 141 10.63 -1.15 -7.15
C LEU A 141 11.15 -2.57 -7.32
N VAL A 142 11.84 -3.12 -6.31
CA VAL A 142 12.39 -4.49 -6.37
C VAL A 142 11.28 -5.51 -6.61
N LEU A 143 10.15 -5.39 -5.90
CA LEU A 143 9.01 -6.29 -6.04
C LEU A 143 8.30 -6.13 -7.39
N THR A 144 8.13 -4.89 -7.86
CA THR A 144 7.51 -4.60 -9.15
C THR A 144 8.34 -5.15 -10.31
N ILE A 145 9.64 -4.84 -10.32
CA ILE A 145 10.56 -5.27 -11.38
C ILE A 145 10.76 -6.78 -11.32
N GLY A 146 11.05 -7.34 -10.14
CA GLY A 146 11.22 -8.78 -9.94
C GLY A 146 9.97 -9.56 -10.33
N GLY A 147 8.79 -9.07 -9.94
CA GLY A 147 7.50 -9.62 -10.33
C GLY A 147 7.29 -9.59 -11.85
N ALA A 148 7.54 -8.46 -12.49
CA ALA A 148 7.43 -8.29 -13.95
C ALA A 148 8.36 -9.24 -14.72
N VAL A 149 9.60 -9.41 -14.25
CA VAL A 149 10.57 -10.35 -14.84
C VAL A 149 10.08 -11.79 -14.70
N LEU A 150 9.55 -12.19 -13.53
CA LEU A 150 8.98 -13.52 -13.31
C LEU A 150 7.77 -13.81 -14.20
N ILE A 151 6.91 -12.80 -14.43
CA ILE A 151 5.77 -12.91 -15.34
C ILE A 151 6.26 -13.12 -16.77
N ARG A 152 7.19 -12.29 -17.25
CA ARG A 152 7.73 -12.36 -18.61
C ARG A 152 8.44 -13.70 -18.88
N LYS A 153 9.30 -14.14 -17.96
CA LYS A 153 10.10 -15.37 -18.10
C LYS A 153 9.25 -16.65 -18.13
N ASN A 154 8.02 -16.61 -17.62
CA ASN A 154 7.14 -17.78 -17.50
C ASN A 154 5.83 -17.61 -18.29
N ARG A 155 5.81 -16.72 -19.28
CA ARG A 155 4.63 -16.45 -20.13
C ARG A 155 4.21 -17.68 -20.94
N ASP A 156 5.18 -18.36 -21.54
CA ASP A 156 4.94 -19.47 -22.49
C ASP A 156 5.11 -20.86 -21.87
N LYS A 157 5.28 -20.92 -20.54
CA LYS A 157 5.46 -22.20 -19.85
C LYS A 157 4.12 -22.82 -19.51
N PRO A 158 3.85 -24.07 -19.94
CA PRO A 158 2.64 -24.78 -19.56
C PRO A 158 2.54 -24.92 -18.04
N ALA A 159 1.30 -25.10 -17.55
CA ALA A 159 1.05 -25.36 -16.14
C ALA A 159 1.70 -26.70 -15.75
N ALA A 160 2.81 -26.63 -15.02
CA ALA A 160 3.55 -27.80 -14.54
C ALA A 160 3.00 -28.34 -13.22
#